data_AF-A0AAW6WAU0-F1
#
_entry.id   AF-A0AAW6WAU0-F1
#
_cell.length_a   1.000
_cell.length_b   1.000
_cell.length_c   1.000
_cell.angle_alpha   90.00
_cell.angle_beta   90.00
_cell.angle_gamma   90.00
#
_symmetry.space_group_name_H-M   'P 1'
#
loop_
_entity.id
_entity.type
_entity.pdbx_description
1 polymer ?
#
loop_
_entity_poly.entity_id
_entity_poly.type
_entity_poly.pdbx_seq_one_letter_code
_entity_poly.pdbx_strand_id
1 'polypeptide(L)' 'MVKNAEDLIEISRENAFGGLGSLYIVDYLSEKECKGKLNFLRRLRLEPGSSLGEHSHTSNFEIYFILKGEGLLIDDGI' A
#
# COMPACT_ATOMS: atom_id res chain seq x y z
N MET A 1 -10.05 18.65 1.90
CA MET A 1 -9.17 18.58 0.73
C MET A 1 -9.83 17.66 -0.27
N VAL A 2 -9.84 18.02 -1.55
CA VAL A 2 -10.31 17.16 -2.64
C VAL A 2 -9.11 16.95 -3.56
N LYS A 3 -8.85 15.70 -3.95
CA LYS A 3 -7.85 15.34 -4.95
C LYS A 3 -8.56 14.64 -6.10
N ASN A 4 -8.42 15.15 -7.32
CA ASN A 4 -9.03 14.53 -8.48
C ASN A 4 -8.17 13.37 -8.96
N ALA A 5 -8.79 12.36 -9.56
CA ALA A 5 -8.08 11.18 -10.03
C ALA A 5 -7.02 11.51 -11.10
N GLU A 6 -7.26 12.53 -11.92
CA GLU A 6 -6.35 13.02 -12.97
C GLU A 6 -5.06 13.63 -12.43
N ASP A 7 -5.07 14.11 -11.19
CA ASP A 7 -3.91 14.71 -10.53
C ASP A 7 -3.02 13.66 -9.83
N LEU A 8 -3.49 12.40 -9.77
CA LEU A 8 -2.83 11.34 -9.04
C LEU A 8 -1.83 10.61 -9.93
N ILE A 9 -0.59 10.50 -9.43
CA ILE A 9 0.49 9.78 -10.10
C ILE A 9 0.53 8.35 -9.57
N GLU A 10 0.52 7.38 -10.47
CA GLU A 10 0.82 5.99 -10.15
C GLU A 10 2.30 5.71 -10.39
N ILE A 11 2.96 5.16 -9.37
CA ILE A 11 4.36 4.71 -9.45
C ILE A 11 4.42 3.19 -9.31
N SER A 12 5.43 2.56 -9.89
CA SER A 12 5.68 1.12 -9.76
C SER A 12 6.95 0.83 -8.97
N ARG A 13 6.92 -0.27 -8.21
CA ARG A 13 8.06 -0.82 -7.49
C ARG A 13 8.14 -2.32 -7.73
N GLU A 14 9.28 -2.77 -8.25
CA GLU A 14 9.60 -4.19 -8.37
C GLU A 14 10.03 -4.77 -7.02
N ASN A 15 9.69 -6.03 -6.78
CA ASN A 15 10.13 -6.82 -5.63
C ASN A 15 9.93 -6.10 -4.30
N ALA A 16 8.75 -5.51 -4.10
CA ALA A 16 8.43 -4.75 -2.90
C ALA A 16 8.62 -5.61 -1.64
N PHE A 17 9.45 -5.11 -0.70
CA PHE A 17 9.85 -5.84 0.51
C PHE A 17 10.48 -7.22 0.24
N GLY A 18 11.09 -7.43 -0.93
CA GLY A 18 11.65 -8.72 -1.33
C GLY A 18 10.62 -9.72 -1.89
N GLY A 19 9.39 -9.29 -2.11
CA GLY A 19 8.34 -10.07 -2.76
C GLY A 19 8.55 -10.27 -4.26
N LEU A 20 7.54 -10.83 -4.92
CA LEU A 20 7.56 -11.14 -6.35
C LEU A 20 6.84 -10.07 -7.16
N GLY A 21 7.32 -9.83 -8.38
CA GLY A 21 6.64 -8.99 -9.37
C GLY A 21 6.54 -7.51 -9.00
N SER A 22 5.50 -6.86 -9.52
CA SER A 22 5.34 -5.40 -9.52
C SER A 22 4.22 -4.97 -8.58
N LEU A 23 4.53 -3.99 -7.73
CA LEU A 23 3.56 -3.24 -6.94
C LEU A 23 3.33 -1.87 -7.57
N TYR A 24 2.07 -1.51 -7.83
CA TYR A 24 1.69 -0.17 -8.26
C TYR A 24 1.05 0.60 -7.10
N ILE A 25 1.46 1.86 -6.93
CA ILE A 25 1.15 2.68 -5.75
C ILE A 25 0.61 4.02 -6.22
N VAL A 26 -0.50 4.45 -5.62
CA VAL A 26 -1.01 5.81 -5.71
C VAL A 26 -1.12 6.39 -4.29
N ASP A 27 -0.44 7.51 -4.04
CA ASP A 27 -0.46 8.20 -2.76
C ASP A 27 -1.65 9.17 -2.68
N TYR A 28 -2.68 8.81 -1.92
CA TYR A 28 -3.82 9.69 -1.68
C TYR A 28 -3.52 10.75 -0.63
N LEU A 29 -2.86 10.38 0.48
CA LEU A 29 -2.46 11.32 1.52
C LEU A 29 -1.06 10.98 2.03
N SER A 30 -0.23 12.00 2.18
CA SER A 30 1.06 11.95 2.88
C SER A 30 0.88 12.15 4.39
N GLU A 31 1.89 11.78 5.18
CA GLU A 31 1.90 12.00 6.63
C GLU A 31 1.59 13.45 7.04
N LYS A 32 2.16 14.41 6.30
CA LYS A 32 1.93 15.84 6.51
C LYS A 32 0.46 16.20 6.32
N GLU A 33 -0.19 15.66 5.28
CA GLU A 33 -1.62 15.87 5.03
C GLU A 33 -2.49 15.19 6.08
N CYS A 34 -2.02 14.05 6.60
CA CYS A 34 -2.62 13.33 7.73
C CYS A 34 -2.34 13.97 9.09
N LYS A 35 -1.56 15.05 9.16
CA LYS A 35 -1.16 15.74 10.40
C LYS A 35 -0.51 14.79 11.42
N GLY A 36 0.30 13.84 10.93
CA GLY A 36 1.00 12.85 11.77
C GLY A 36 0.11 11.78 12.40
N LYS A 37 -1.18 11.69 12.02
CA LYS A 37 -2.10 10.65 12.53
C LYS A 37 -1.98 9.33 11.78
N LEU A 38 -1.52 9.39 10.54
CA LEU A 38 -1.24 8.26 9.67
C LEU A 38 0.02 8.59 8.89
N ASN A 39 0.86 7.59 8.63
CA ASN A 39 2.04 7.76 7.77
C ASN A 39 1.63 8.05 6.32
N PHE A 40 0.55 7.40 5.85
CA PHE A 40 -0.02 7.62 4.54
C PHE A 40 -1.42 7.02 4.41
N LEU A 41 -2.13 7.41 3.34
CA LEU A 41 -3.24 6.66 2.78
C LEU A 41 -2.92 6.41 1.30
N ARG A 42 -2.92 5.15 0.89
CA ARG A 42 -2.47 4.73 -0.46
C ARG A 42 -3.43 3.73 -1.09
N ARG A 43 -3.55 3.77 -2.40
CA ARG A 43 -4.08 2.64 -3.17
C ARG A 43 -2.93 1.81 -3.69
N LEU A 44 -3.00 0.51 -3.43
CA LEU A 44 -2.07 -0.46 -3.97
C LEU A 44 -2.77 -1.31 -5.03
N ARG A 45 -2.03 -1.69 -6.07
CA ARG A 45 -2.44 -2.71 -7.03
C ARG A 45 -1.29 -3.69 -7.23
N LEU A 46 -1.57 -4.96 -6.96
CA LEU A 46 -0.69 -6.09 -7.26
C LEU A 46 -1.24 -6.79 -8.49
N GLU A 47 -0.37 -7.12 -9.44
CA GLU A 47 -0.72 -7.98 -10.56
C GLU A 47 -0.81 -9.45 -10.11
N PRO A 48 -1.59 -10.30 -10.81
CA PRO A 48 -1.63 -11.72 -10.51
C PRO A 48 -0.23 -12.34 -10.41
N GLY A 49 0.03 -13.05 -9.31
CA GLY A 49 1.33 -13.66 -9.01
C GLY A 49 2.37 -12.72 -8.35
N SER A 50 2.04 -11.44 -8.15
CA SER A 50 2.89 -10.52 -7.39
C SER A 50 2.62 -10.62 -5.89
N SER A 51 3.61 -10.29 -5.07
CA SER A 51 3.51 -10.31 -3.61
C SER A 51 4.28 -9.16 -2.96
N LEU A 52 3.85 -8.78 -1.77
CA LEU A 52 4.69 -8.05 -0.83
C LEU A 52 5.49 -9.09 -0.04
N GLY A 53 6.79 -8.88 0.10
CA GLY A 53 7.59 -9.74 0.97
C GLY A 53 7.26 -9.50 2.45
N GLU A 54 7.60 -10.49 3.28
CA GLU A 54 7.40 -10.42 4.72
C GLU A 54 8.15 -9.24 5.33
N HIS A 55 7.47 -8.46 6.17
CA HIS A 55 8.05 -7.33 6.87
C HIS A 55 7.30 -7.09 8.18
N SER A 56 8.01 -6.55 9.17
CA SER A 56 7.46 -6.35 10.52
C SER A 56 7.07 -4.91 10.78
N HIS A 57 5.98 -4.73 11.52
CA HIS A 57 5.56 -3.45 12.06
C HIS A 57 5.81 -3.42 13.58
N THR A 58 6.76 -2.62 14.05
CA THR A 58 7.13 -2.59 15.48
C THR A 58 6.57 -1.37 16.24
N SER A 59 6.21 -0.32 15.52
CA SER A 59 5.77 0.97 16.08
C SER A 59 4.50 1.52 15.43
N ASN A 60 3.95 0.78 14.46
CA ASN A 60 2.74 1.14 13.73
C ASN A 60 1.99 -0.13 13.31
N PHE A 61 0.92 0.02 12.58
CA PHE A 61 0.16 -1.06 11.96
C PHE A 61 -0.39 -0.57 10.63
N GLU A 62 -0.83 -1.50 9.77
CA GLU A 62 -1.44 -1.19 8.49
C GLU A 62 -2.86 -1.74 8.42
N ILE A 63 -3.74 -1.06 7.66
CA ILE A 63 -5.10 -1.53 7.38
C ILE A 63 -5.25 -1.64 5.88
N TYR A 64 -5.70 -2.81 5.42
CA TYR A 64 -5.99 -3.08 4.02
C TYR A 64 -7.50 -3.15 3.77
N PHE A 65 -7.96 -2.35 2.81
CA PHE A 65 -9.30 -2.49 2.24
C PHE A 65 -9.18 -3.12 0.85
N ILE A 66 -9.68 -4.35 0.68
CA ILE A 66 -9.66 -5.03 -0.62
C ILE A 66 -10.76 -4.44 -1.49
N LEU A 67 -10.38 -3.58 -2.44
CA LEU A 67 -11.32 -2.89 -3.33
C LEU A 67 -11.77 -3.79 -4.49
N LYS A 68 -10.90 -4.68 -4.96
CA LYS A 68 -11.15 -5.61 -6.07
C LYS A 68 -10.14 -6.75 -6.06
N GLY A 69 -10.58 -7.94 -6.45
CA GLY A 69 -9.73 -9.13 -6.54
C GLY A 69 -9.65 -9.89 -5.22
N GLU A 70 -8.70 -10.81 -5.15
CA GLU A 70 -8.46 -11.68 -4.00
C GLU A 70 -6.96 -11.95 -3.86
N GLY A 71 -6.56 -12.40 -2.67
CA GLY A 71 -5.17 -12.72 -2.35
C GLY A 71 -5.06 -13.41 -1.01
N LEU A 72 -3.85 -13.82 -0.65
CA LEU A 72 -3.52 -14.38 0.65
C LEU A 72 -2.80 -13.33 1.47
N LEU A 73 -3.30 -13.06 2.67
CA LEU A 73 -2.60 -12.30 3.69
C LEU A 73 -2.03 -13.28 4.72
N ILE A 74 -0.75 -13.14 5.00
CA ILE A 74 -0.09 -13.81 6.12
C ILE A 74 0.16 -12.72 7.16
N ASP A 75 -0.50 -12.85 8.30
CA ASP A 75 -0.42 -11.92 9.42
C ASP A 75 -0.35 -12.75 10.71
N ASP A 76 0.60 -12.42 11.59
CA ASP A 76 0.74 -13.08 12.89
C ASP A 76 -0.15 -12.44 13.97
N GLY A 77 -0.79 -11.30 13.65
CA GLY A 77 -1.78 -10.63 14.48
C GLY A 77 -1.20 -9.96 15.73
N ILE A 78 0.12 -9.71 15.75
CA ILE A 78 0.86 -9.09 16.87
C ILE A 78 0.99 -7.58 16.69
#